data_AF-A0A3D6AFT6-F1
#
_entry.id   AF-A0A3D6AFT6-F1
#
_cell.length_a   1.000
_cell.length_b   1.000
_cell.length_c   1.000
_cell.angle_alpha   90.00
_cell.angle_beta   90.00
_cell.angle_gamma   90.00
#
_symmetry.space_group_name_H-M   'P 1'
#
loop_
_entity.id
_entity.type
_entity.pdbx_description
1 polymer ?
#
loop_
_entity_poly.entity_id
_entity_poly.type
_entity_poly.pdbx_seq_one_letter_code
_entity_poly.pdbx_strand_id
1 'polypeptide(L)'
;MTEGNAMLTPHPEPLFSLDLQDNGGLFAPSTLAEAVAWMQHEQGFWSWLHSGRCNGNHTQGLKQALNQLNQALNNANQAPQYRDSNPQQYQNQLSGIANALQEVFVRQRLPHSSTPLAKRIEEYRKVVGDHSASFFASVFVSPPQGHHFQPQELLAWRGLTEGLIERFALSSAPQKSRKQAAEQSFEQLRTKAESLVGEKTTIYEALHRDYTTLAETIKTTADEQKTIFDTAQTKREDDFDKLVADHKQEMENLRKTFREEIALRAPATYWDDKRRGHERMSKITGGLSFGGIAGAAVVLGWLIHDLLRTSIPNTPPEAWRVAMLVLIGLFAVWGVRLVVRMFLSHLHLATDAAERVVMARTYLSLLEGDRLASKEDRQLILQALFRPTSDGIVKDEGIPPSMLEFLTRQSKG
;
A
#
# COMPACT_ATOMS: atom_id res chain seq x y z
N MET A 1 5.22 -39.69 117.45
CA MET A 1 5.26 -38.60 116.46
C MET A 1 6.35 -38.96 115.46
N THR A 2 5.93 -39.62 114.39
CA THR A 2 6.80 -40.20 113.36
C THR A 2 6.38 -39.55 112.05
N GLU A 3 7.11 -38.53 111.62
CA GLU A 3 7.01 -38.02 110.25
C GLU A 3 8.32 -38.28 109.53
N GLY A 4 8.17 -38.97 108.40
CA GLY A 4 9.21 -39.65 107.68
C GLY A 4 10.13 -38.71 106.91
N ASN A 5 11.42 -39.01 107.02
CA ASN A 5 12.47 -38.50 106.19
C ASN A 5 12.27 -39.05 104.75
N ALA A 6 11.59 -38.27 103.89
CA ALA A 6 11.46 -38.58 102.48
C ALA A 6 12.81 -38.36 101.79
N MET A 7 13.54 -39.46 101.60
CA MET A 7 14.76 -39.52 100.81
C MET A 7 14.47 -38.96 99.40
N LEU A 8 15.20 -37.91 99.01
CA LEU A 8 15.32 -37.47 97.62
C LEU A 8 15.86 -38.66 96.81
N THR A 9 14.99 -39.25 95.99
CA THR A 9 15.37 -40.31 95.05
C THR A 9 16.41 -39.77 94.07
N PRO A 10 17.55 -40.45 93.86
CA PRO A 10 18.54 -40.05 92.86
C PRO A 10 17.86 -40.01 91.48
N HIS A 11 18.06 -38.92 90.74
CA HIS A 11 17.62 -38.88 89.34
C HIS A 11 18.25 -40.07 88.60
N PRO A 12 17.47 -40.87 87.85
CA PRO A 12 17.99 -42.01 87.09
C PRO A 12 19.13 -41.59 86.17
N GLU A 13 20.19 -42.39 86.07
CA GLU A 13 21.29 -42.14 85.14
C GLU A 13 20.75 -42.05 83.70
N PRO A 14 21.17 -41.06 82.91
CA PRO A 14 20.68 -40.88 81.55
C PRO A 14 21.11 -42.04 80.64
N LEU A 15 20.23 -42.45 79.73
CA LEU A 15 20.51 -43.53 78.77
C LEU A 15 21.66 -43.19 77.81
N PHE A 16 21.75 -41.92 77.45
CA PHE A 16 22.87 -41.30 76.74
C PHE A 16 22.81 -39.80 76.99
N SER A 17 23.93 -39.10 76.80
CA SER A 17 23.99 -37.65 76.83
C SER A 17 24.44 -37.12 75.47
N LEU A 18 23.73 -36.13 74.96
CA LEU A 18 24.02 -35.49 73.69
C LEU A 18 24.02 -33.97 73.89
N ASP A 19 25.18 -33.35 73.67
CA ASP A 19 25.30 -31.90 73.69
C ASP A 19 24.97 -31.32 72.30
N LEU A 20 23.83 -30.63 72.20
CA LEU A 20 23.39 -29.94 70.99
C LEU A 20 23.97 -28.52 70.89
N GLN A 21 24.84 -28.11 71.81
CA GLN A 21 25.46 -26.79 71.85
C GLN A 21 24.39 -25.68 71.85
N ASP A 22 24.62 -24.59 71.11
CA ASP A 22 23.68 -23.47 70.95
C ASP A 22 22.35 -23.88 70.27
N ASN A 23 22.25 -25.11 69.75
CA ASN A 23 21.11 -25.63 69.00
C ASN A 23 20.20 -26.52 69.86
N GLY A 24 19.88 -26.08 71.09
CA GLY A 24 18.94 -26.78 71.98
C GLY A 24 19.54 -27.27 73.30
N GLY A 25 20.85 -27.11 73.52
CA GLY A 25 21.52 -27.45 74.78
C GLY A 25 21.72 -28.95 75.01
N LEU A 26 21.84 -29.36 76.27
CA LEU A 26 22.07 -30.75 76.64
C LEU A 26 20.77 -31.57 76.59
N PHE A 27 20.78 -32.63 75.80
CA PHE A 27 19.72 -33.64 75.75
C PHE A 27 20.21 -34.94 76.41
N ALA A 28 19.59 -35.32 77.54
CA ALA A 28 19.99 -36.49 78.33
C ALA A 28 18.75 -37.26 78.85
N PRO A 29 18.06 -38.02 77.98
CA PRO A 29 16.84 -38.73 78.35
C PRO A 29 17.11 -39.83 79.38
N SER A 30 16.30 -39.87 80.42
CA SER A 30 16.36 -40.91 81.48
C SER A 30 15.65 -42.20 81.06
N THR A 31 14.72 -42.10 80.11
CA THR A 31 13.96 -43.23 79.59
C THR A 31 13.86 -43.20 78.07
N LEU A 32 13.69 -44.36 77.46
CA LEU A 32 13.53 -44.47 76.01
C LEU A 32 12.22 -43.83 75.55
N ALA A 33 11.18 -43.86 76.39
CA ALA A 33 9.91 -43.20 76.13
C ALA A 33 10.06 -41.67 76.06
N GLU A 34 10.88 -41.09 76.94
CA GLU A 34 11.22 -39.66 76.90
C GLU A 34 11.99 -39.31 75.61
N ALA A 35 12.94 -40.15 75.20
CA ALA A 35 13.66 -39.97 73.95
C ALA A 35 12.73 -40.02 72.72
N VAL A 36 11.81 -40.98 72.69
CA VAL A 36 10.80 -41.13 71.64
C VAL A 36 9.86 -39.92 71.61
N ALA A 37 9.35 -39.48 72.75
CA ALA A 37 8.45 -38.33 72.84
C ALA A 37 9.13 -37.04 72.36
N TRP A 38 10.39 -36.84 72.72
CA TRP A 38 11.19 -35.70 72.24
C TRP A 38 11.39 -35.75 70.72
N MET A 39 11.78 -36.91 70.16
CA MET A 39 11.91 -37.07 68.70
C MET A 39 10.60 -36.87 67.95
N GLN A 40 9.47 -37.34 68.52
CA GLN A 40 8.14 -37.12 67.94
C GLN A 40 7.74 -35.64 67.96
N HIS A 41 8.08 -34.90 69.01
CA HIS A 41 7.85 -33.46 69.07
C HIS A 41 8.62 -32.73 67.96
N GLU A 42 9.91 -33.02 67.78
CA GLU A 42 10.72 -32.42 66.72
C GLU A 42 10.22 -32.82 65.32
N GLN A 43 9.81 -34.08 65.13
CA GLN A 43 9.20 -34.55 63.89
C GLN A 43 7.89 -33.79 63.59
N GLY A 44 7.05 -33.59 64.61
CA GLY A 44 5.79 -32.85 64.50
C GLY A 44 6.00 -31.38 64.12
N PHE A 45 6.98 -30.72 64.75
CA PHE A 45 7.35 -29.34 64.46
C PHE A 45 7.73 -29.14 62.98
N TRP A 46 8.50 -30.07 62.41
CA TRP A 46 8.97 -30.00 61.02
C TRP A 46 8.08 -30.72 59.99
N SER A 47 6.92 -31.24 60.40
CA SER A 47 6.03 -32.06 59.57
C SER A 47 5.64 -31.40 58.23
N TRP A 48 5.46 -30.07 58.24
CA TRP A 48 5.09 -29.25 57.08
C TRP A 48 6.10 -29.30 55.90
N LEU A 49 7.35 -29.67 56.14
CA LEU A 49 8.36 -29.83 55.09
C LEU A 49 8.08 -31.01 54.16
N HIS A 50 7.21 -31.94 54.56
CA HIS A 50 6.75 -33.05 53.73
C HIS A 50 5.60 -32.67 52.79
N SER A 51 5.04 -31.45 52.92
CA SER A 51 4.00 -30.98 52.02
C SER A 51 4.52 -30.91 50.58
N GLY A 52 3.69 -31.29 49.61
CA GLY A 52 4.07 -31.32 48.19
C GLY A 52 4.51 -29.95 47.64
N ARG A 53 4.19 -28.86 48.35
CA ARG A 53 4.58 -27.49 48.01
C ARG A 53 6.02 -27.14 48.39
N CYS A 54 6.68 -27.93 49.24
CA CYS A 54 8.08 -27.74 49.65
C CYS A 54 9.07 -28.60 48.82
N ASN A 55 8.60 -29.19 47.73
CA ASN A 55 9.42 -30.03 46.86
C ASN A 55 10.38 -29.20 46.00
N GLY A 56 11.67 -29.43 46.20
CA GLY A 56 12.74 -28.85 45.40
C GLY A 56 14.11 -29.33 45.88
N ASN A 57 15.14 -29.01 45.11
CA ASN A 57 16.52 -29.39 45.45
C ASN A 57 17.05 -28.66 46.70
N HIS A 58 16.51 -27.49 47.01
CA HIS A 58 16.88 -26.69 48.19
C HIS A 58 16.52 -27.38 49.51
N THR A 59 15.46 -28.20 49.54
CA THR A 59 15.05 -28.94 50.75
C THR A 59 15.78 -30.27 50.94
N GLN A 60 16.73 -30.65 50.07
CA GLN A 60 17.42 -31.94 50.18
C GLN A 60 18.12 -32.12 51.54
N GLY A 61 18.84 -31.10 52.02
CA GLY A 61 19.50 -31.15 53.33
C GLY A 61 18.51 -31.31 54.49
N LEU A 62 17.41 -30.54 54.45
CA LEU A 62 16.32 -30.63 55.43
C LEU A 62 15.65 -32.01 55.41
N LYS A 63 15.33 -32.54 54.23
CA LYS A 63 14.73 -33.86 54.06
C LYS A 63 15.65 -34.97 54.53
N GLN A 64 16.95 -34.86 54.26
CA GLN A 64 17.93 -35.81 54.75
C GLN A 64 18.00 -35.81 56.29
N ALA A 65 18.04 -34.62 56.90
CA ALA A 65 18.01 -34.47 58.36
C ALA A 65 16.75 -35.11 58.97
N LEU A 66 15.58 -34.82 58.39
CA LEU A 66 14.31 -35.38 58.85
C LEU A 66 14.21 -36.89 58.62
N ASN A 67 14.75 -37.40 57.51
CA ASN A 67 14.80 -38.84 57.26
C ASN A 67 15.69 -39.55 58.29
N GLN A 68 16.83 -38.96 58.67
CA GLN A 68 17.69 -39.50 59.72
C GLN A 68 17.02 -39.43 61.10
N LEU A 69 16.28 -38.36 61.40
CA LEU A 69 15.46 -38.27 62.61
C LEU A 69 14.36 -39.36 62.62
N ASN A 70 13.70 -39.60 61.50
CA ASN A 70 12.70 -40.66 61.35
C ASN A 70 13.33 -42.06 61.54
N GLN A 71 14.53 -42.29 61.02
CA GLN A 71 15.28 -43.53 61.23
C GLN A 71 15.65 -43.71 62.71
N ALA A 72 16.11 -42.66 63.37
CA ALA A 72 16.41 -42.67 64.81
C ALA A 72 15.15 -42.99 65.63
N LEU A 73 14.01 -42.38 65.30
CA LEU A 73 12.72 -42.66 65.94
C LEU A 73 12.28 -44.12 65.73
N ASN A 74 12.42 -44.66 64.52
CA ASN A 74 12.11 -46.06 64.24
C ASN A 74 13.02 -47.02 65.03
N ASN A 75 14.31 -46.74 65.08
CA ASN A 75 15.27 -47.51 65.87
C ASN A 75 14.93 -47.44 67.37
N ALA A 76 14.54 -46.27 67.88
CA ALA A 76 14.12 -46.11 69.26
C ALA A 76 12.82 -46.84 69.59
N ASN A 77 11.87 -46.91 68.66
CA ASN A 77 10.63 -47.68 68.82
C ASN A 77 10.87 -49.21 68.80
N GLN A 78 11.90 -49.68 68.09
CA GLN A 78 12.26 -51.10 68.02
C GLN A 78 13.19 -51.54 69.16
N ALA A 79 13.93 -50.62 69.76
CA ALA A 79 14.88 -50.91 70.84
C ALA A 79 14.33 -51.67 72.06
N PRO A 80 13.07 -51.48 72.51
CA PRO A 80 12.53 -52.26 73.63
C PRO A 80 12.53 -53.78 73.39
N GLN A 81 12.45 -54.22 72.13
CA GLN A 81 12.40 -55.66 71.77
C GLN A 81 13.73 -56.39 72.06
N TYR A 82 14.84 -55.64 72.08
CA TYR A 82 16.18 -56.18 72.27
C TYR A 82 16.71 -56.04 73.70
N ARG A 83 15.98 -55.33 74.57
CA ARG A 83 16.40 -55.00 75.94
C ARG A 83 16.70 -56.25 76.77
N ASP A 84 15.82 -57.24 76.71
CA ASP A 84 15.95 -58.47 77.50
C ASP A 84 16.61 -59.61 76.71
N SER A 85 16.55 -59.57 75.37
CA SER A 85 17.00 -60.66 74.49
C SER A 85 18.46 -60.51 74.01
N ASN A 86 18.94 -59.29 73.78
CA ASN A 86 20.30 -59.02 73.29
C ASN A 86 20.83 -57.66 73.81
N PRO A 87 21.43 -57.63 75.03
CA PRO A 87 21.90 -56.38 75.64
C PRO A 87 22.94 -55.62 74.81
N GLN A 88 23.79 -56.34 74.07
CA GLN A 88 24.81 -55.72 73.22
C GLN A 88 24.19 -55.03 72.00
N GLN A 89 23.13 -55.61 71.41
CA GLN A 89 22.38 -54.99 70.32
C GLN A 89 21.58 -53.79 70.80
N TYR A 90 21.01 -53.85 72.01
CA TYR A 90 20.34 -52.73 72.65
C TYR A 90 21.28 -51.52 72.83
N GLN A 91 22.50 -51.74 73.33
CA GLN A 91 23.51 -50.69 73.47
C GLN A 91 23.98 -50.12 72.10
N ASN A 92 24.11 -50.98 71.08
CA ASN A 92 24.42 -50.53 69.73
C ASN A 92 23.30 -49.68 69.11
N GLN A 93 22.03 -49.98 69.42
CA GLN A 93 20.90 -49.17 68.97
C GLN A 93 20.85 -47.82 69.70
N LEU A 94 21.12 -47.78 71.01
CA LEU A 94 21.20 -46.53 71.76
C LEU A 94 22.31 -45.61 71.24
N SER A 95 23.50 -46.16 70.99
CA SER A 95 24.60 -45.40 70.38
C SER A 95 24.28 -44.98 68.94
N GLY A 96 23.58 -45.82 68.17
CA GLY A 96 23.08 -45.48 66.84
C GLY A 96 22.08 -44.31 66.84
N ILE A 97 21.17 -44.27 67.81
CA ILE A 97 20.21 -43.16 68.00
C ILE A 97 20.97 -41.88 68.35
N ALA A 98 21.87 -41.94 69.34
CA ALA A 98 22.66 -40.78 69.75
C ALA A 98 23.50 -40.22 68.59
N ASN A 99 24.15 -41.08 67.82
CA ASN A 99 24.93 -40.68 66.64
C ASN A 99 24.05 -40.07 65.53
N ALA A 100 22.86 -40.63 65.29
CA ALA A 100 21.93 -40.09 64.31
C ALA A 100 21.42 -38.70 64.73
N LEU A 101 21.08 -38.51 66.00
CA LEU A 101 20.69 -37.21 66.53
C LEU A 101 21.83 -36.19 66.48
N GLN A 102 23.07 -36.62 66.77
CA GLN A 102 24.25 -35.78 66.63
C GLN A 102 24.47 -35.35 65.17
N GLU A 103 24.29 -36.27 64.22
CA GLU A 103 24.39 -35.95 62.80
C GLU A 103 23.35 -34.90 62.37
N VAL A 104 22.09 -35.04 62.81
CA VAL A 104 20.99 -34.14 62.47
C VAL A 104 21.19 -32.74 63.07
N PHE A 105 21.40 -32.65 64.37
CA PHE A 105 21.37 -31.36 65.08
C PHE A 105 22.73 -30.68 65.19
N VAL A 106 23.83 -31.44 65.21
CA VAL A 106 25.19 -30.87 65.34
C VAL A 106 25.86 -30.72 63.98
N ARG A 107 25.85 -31.76 63.14
CA ARG A 107 26.54 -31.71 61.84
C ARG A 107 25.74 -31.00 60.77
N GLN A 108 24.50 -31.43 60.54
CA GLN A 108 23.61 -30.83 59.54
C GLN A 108 22.98 -29.52 60.05
N ARG A 109 23.04 -29.27 61.37
CA ARG A 109 22.54 -28.08 62.04
C ARG A 109 21.06 -27.81 61.79
N LEU A 110 20.23 -28.86 61.81
CA LEU A 110 18.77 -28.69 61.84
C LEU A 110 18.39 -27.88 63.09
N PRO A 111 17.71 -26.72 62.98
CA PRO A 111 17.37 -25.93 64.15
C PRO A 111 16.44 -26.72 65.09
N HIS A 112 16.80 -26.84 66.36
CA HIS A 112 15.92 -27.47 67.35
C HIS A 112 14.73 -26.56 67.67
N SER A 113 13.53 -27.12 67.85
CA SER A 113 12.28 -26.36 68.00
C SER A 113 12.30 -25.30 69.13
N SER A 114 13.11 -25.51 70.17
CA SER A 114 13.26 -24.55 71.27
C SER A 114 14.09 -23.31 70.93
N THR A 115 14.88 -23.36 69.86
CA THR A 115 15.81 -22.29 69.48
C THR A 115 15.07 -21.05 68.97
N PRO A 116 15.62 -19.84 69.18
CA PRO A 116 15.06 -18.62 68.59
C PRO A 116 14.92 -18.71 67.07
N LEU A 117 15.88 -19.36 66.40
CA LEU A 117 15.88 -19.57 64.96
C LEU A 117 14.70 -20.43 64.51
N ALA A 118 14.45 -21.58 65.15
CA ALA A 118 13.31 -22.42 64.81
C ALA A 118 11.97 -21.70 65.01
N LYS A 119 11.82 -20.96 66.13
CA LYS A 119 10.63 -20.14 66.37
C LYS A 119 10.44 -19.06 65.32
N ARG A 120 11.54 -18.43 64.87
CA ARG A 120 11.50 -17.43 63.80
C ARG A 120 11.06 -18.03 62.47
N ILE A 121 11.55 -19.22 62.12
CA ILE A 121 11.12 -19.96 60.92
C ILE A 121 9.61 -20.23 60.98
N GLU A 122 9.13 -20.66 62.14
CA GLU A 122 7.72 -20.97 62.35
C GLU A 122 6.82 -19.72 62.27
N GLU A 123 7.24 -18.60 62.87
CA GLU A 123 6.53 -17.31 62.73
C GLU A 123 6.49 -16.85 61.27
N TYR A 124 7.62 -16.96 60.56
CA TYR A 124 7.70 -16.62 59.14
C TYR A 124 6.77 -17.49 58.28
N ARG A 125 6.71 -18.79 58.57
CA ARG A 125 5.79 -19.73 57.93
C ARG A 125 4.33 -19.31 58.10
N LYS A 126 3.91 -18.92 59.31
CA LYS A 126 2.52 -18.48 59.57
C LYS A 126 2.12 -17.25 58.75
N VAL A 127 3.07 -16.38 58.42
CA VAL A 127 2.80 -15.12 57.69
C VAL A 127 2.87 -15.30 56.17
N VAL A 128 3.86 -16.04 55.66
CA VAL A 128 4.19 -16.09 54.23
C VAL A 128 3.85 -17.44 53.59
N GLY A 129 3.68 -18.49 54.39
CA GLY A 129 3.35 -19.84 53.95
C GLY A 129 4.55 -20.78 53.81
N ASP A 130 4.25 -22.07 53.69
CA ASP A 130 5.21 -23.19 53.77
C ASP A 130 6.31 -23.13 52.70
N HIS A 131 5.96 -22.78 51.46
CA HIS A 131 6.91 -22.75 50.34
C HIS A 131 8.06 -21.77 50.60
N SER A 132 7.73 -20.55 51.01
CA SER A 132 8.73 -19.52 51.32
C SER A 132 9.56 -19.87 52.56
N ALA A 133 8.90 -20.39 53.61
CA ALA A 133 9.59 -20.84 54.82
C ALA A 133 10.57 -22.00 54.55
N SER A 134 10.30 -22.86 53.57
CA SER A 134 11.22 -23.93 53.17
C SER A 134 12.55 -23.38 52.64
N PHE A 135 12.51 -22.30 51.85
CA PHE A 135 13.70 -21.61 51.36
C PHE A 135 14.43 -20.91 52.51
N PHE A 136 13.71 -20.24 53.41
CA PHE A 136 14.29 -19.62 54.60
C PHE A 136 15.07 -20.66 55.44
N ALA A 137 14.43 -21.79 55.78
CA ALA A 137 15.03 -22.82 56.62
C ALA A 137 16.25 -23.50 55.95
N SER A 138 16.19 -23.69 54.62
CA SER A 138 17.26 -24.35 53.86
C SER A 138 18.58 -23.56 53.82
N VAL A 139 18.55 -22.28 54.17
CA VAL A 139 19.76 -21.47 54.33
C VAL A 139 20.57 -21.89 55.54
N PHE A 140 19.96 -22.46 56.58
CA PHE A 140 20.66 -22.82 57.82
C PHE A 140 21.15 -24.26 57.85
N VAL A 141 20.50 -25.14 57.07
CA VAL A 141 20.82 -26.57 57.01
C VAL A 141 21.64 -26.87 55.77
N SER A 142 22.88 -27.31 55.96
CA SER A 142 23.82 -27.56 54.87
C SER A 142 23.66 -28.98 54.32
N PRO A 143 23.28 -29.18 53.05
CA PRO A 143 23.29 -30.50 52.44
C PRO A 143 24.74 -30.97 52.20
N PRO A 144 25.00 -32.29 52.10
CA PRO A 144 26.35 -32.83 51.92
C PRO A 144 27.05 -32.38 50.63
N GLN A 145 26.27 -32.04 49.59
CA GLN A 145 26.77 -31.63 48.27
C GLN A 145 26.84 -30.11 48.09
N GLY A 146 26.62 -29.33 49.15
CA GLY A 146 26.57 -27.87 49.10
C GLY A 146 25.20 -27.32 48.74
N HIS A 147 24.94 -26.06 49.12
CA HIS A 147 23.64 -25.43 48.92
C HIS A 147 23.34 -25.23 47.42
N HIS A 148 22.24 -25.80 46.94
CA HIS A 148 21.72 -25.56 45.60
C HIS A 148 20.33 -24.94 45.71
N PHE A 149 20.23 -23.64 45.43
CA PHE A 149 18.97 -22.91 45.44
C PHE A 149 18.54 -22.60 44.00
N GLN A 150 17.35 -23.06 43.61
CA GLN A 150 16.72 -22.72 42.32
C GLN A 150 15.32 -22.15 42.55
N PRO A 151 15.20 -20.96 43.18
CA PRO A 151 13.92 -20.28 43.33
C PRO A 151 13.37 -19.85 41.96
N GLN A 152 12.26 -20.46 41.53
CA GLN A 152 11.57 -20.09 40.28
C GLN A 152 10.42 -19.09 40.51
N GLU A 153 9.90 -19.02 41.74
CA GLU A 153 8.78 -18.17 42.13
C GLU A 153 9.21 -17.01 43.03
N LEU A 154 8.46 -15.91 43.01
CA LEU A 154 8.76 -14.73 43.83
C LEU A 154 8.73 -15.04 45.35
N LEU A 155 7.82 -15.91 45.77
CA LEU A 155 7.72 -16.35 47.17
C LEU A 155 8.95 -17.16 47.61
N ALA A 156 9.57 -17.91 46.71
CA ALA A 156 10.80 -18.64 46.96
C ALA A 156 11.98 -17.69 47.18
N TRP A 157 12.10 -16.67 46.32
CA TRP A 157 13.09 -15.62 46.47
C TRP A 157 12.96 -14.88 47.80
N ARG A 158 11.73 -14.51 48.18
CA ARG A 158 11.45 -13.85 49.46
C ARG A 158 11.94 -14.66 50.66
N GLY A 159 11.71 -15.97 50.64
CA GLY A 159 12.16 -16.87 51.71
C GLY A 159 13.68 -16.99 51.78
N LEU A 160 14.32 -17.14 50.62
CA LEU A 160 15.78 -17.24 50.50
C LEU A 160 16.47 -15.95 50.97
N THR A 161 15.98 -14.78 50.56
CA THR A 161 16.57 -13.49 50.94
C THR A 161 16.44 -13.22 52.43
N GLU A 162 15.28 -13.49 53.02
CA GLU A 162 15.06 -13.33 54.47
C GLU A 162 15.95 -14.29 55.28
N GLY A 163 16.11 -15.54 54.82
CA GLY A 163 17.00 -16.50 55.47
C GLY A 163 18.48 -16.08 55.40
N LEU A 164 18.93 -15.50 54.29
CA LEU A 164 20.29 -14.98 54.14
C LEU A 164 20.54 -13.73 54.99
N ILE A 165 19.56 -12.81 55.06
CA ILE A 165 19.64 -11.62 55.93
C ILE A 165 19.85 -12.02 57.38
N GLU A 166 19.09 -13.00 57.85
CA GLU A 166 19.17 -13.51 59.21
C GLU A 166 20.48 -14.30 59.45
N ARG A 167 20.86 -15.23 58.54
CA ARG A 167 22.08 -16.04 58.68
C ARG A 167 23.35 -15.20 58.77
N PHE A 168 23.43 -14.13 57.98
CA PHE A 168 24.61 -13.26 57.95
C PHE A 168 24.49 -12.05 58.88
N ALA A 169 23.44 -12.00 59.72
CA ALA A 169 23.19 -10.88 60.62
C ALA A 169 23.30 -9.53 59.87
N LEU A 170 22.81 -9.47 58.62
CA LEU A 170 22.92 -8.28 57.78
C LEU A 170 22.15 -7.09 58.39
N SER A 171 21.27 -7.38 59.35
CA SER A 171 20.52 -6.42 60.16
C SER A 171 21.14 -6.12 61.54
N SER A 172 22.19 -6.83 62.00
CA SER A 172 22.60 -6.87 63.42
C SER A 172 24.13 -6.93 63.70
N ALA A 173 24.89 -5.85 63.41
CA ALA A 173 26.24 -5.59 63.98
C ALA A 173 26.50 -4.07 64.16
N PRO A 174 27.36 -3.62 65.12
CA PRO A 174 27.07 -2.56 66.08
C PRO A 174 26.79 -1.17 65.47
N GLN A 175 25.69 -0.61 65.95
CA GLN A 175 24.81 0.38 65.32
C GLN A 175 25.34 1.84 65.27
N LYS A 176 26.64 2.10 65.40
CA LYS A 176 27.16 3.49 65.40
C LYS A 176 28.14 3.78 64.26
N SER A 177 29.20 3.00 64.11
CA SER A 177 30.20 3.21 63.04
C SER A 177 29.74 2.64 61.70
N ARG A 178 29.16 1.43 61.67
CA ARG A 178 28.50 0.89 60.47
C ARG A 178 27.18 1.57 60.18
N LYS A 179 26.44 2.08 61.17
CA LYS A 179 25.23 2.84 60.87
C LYS A 179 25.56 4.17 60.21
N GLN A 180 26.62 4.88 60.63
CA GLN A 180 27.11 6.04 59.87
C GLN A 180 27.70 5.66 58.51
N ALA A 181 28.51 4.61 58.41
CA ALA A 181 29.09 4.21 57.12
C ALA A 181 28.04 3.63 56.17
N ALA A 182 27.05 2.91 56.69
CA ALA A 182 25.92 2.37 55.94
C ALA A 182 24.88 3.46 55.67
N GLU A 183 24.57 4.39 56.58
CA GLU A 183 23.76 5.58 56.29
C GLU A 183 24.46 6.43 55.24
N GLN A 184 25.78 6.63 55.29
CA GLN A 184 26.52 7.29 54.22
C GLN A 184 26.50 6.49 52.91
N SER A 185 26.65 5.17 52.96
CA SER A 185 26.58 4.31 51.77
C SER A 185 25.16 4.20 51.22
N PHE A 186 24.14 4.21 52.07
CA PHE A 186 22.72 4.20 51.73
C PHE A 186 22.28 5.57 51.24
N GLU A 187 22.81 6.67 51.78
CA GLU A 187 22.61 8.01 51.25
C GLU A 187 23.32 8.19 49.91
N GLN A 188 24.53 7.63 49.74
CA GLN A 188 25.20 7.58 48.43
C GLN A 188 24.44 6.70 47.43
N LEU A 189 23.92 5.55 47.87
CA LEU A 189 23.14 4.65 47.02
C LEU A 189 21.76 5.24 46.72
N ARG A 190 21.16 5.95 47.67
CA ARG A 190 19.91 6.70 47.51
C ARG A 190 20.11 7.86 46.56
N THR A 191 21.12 8.71 46.74
CA THR A 191 21.42 9.81 45.81
C THR A 191 21.79 9.29 44.43
N LYS A 192 22.52 8.18 44.33
CA LYS A 192 22.81 7.54 43.04
C LYS A 192 21.56 6.91 42.41
N ALA A 193 20.69 6.29 43.21
CA ALA A 193 19.42 5.76 42.74
C ALA A 193 18.45 6.89 42.34
N GLU A 194 18.35 7.97 43.11
CA GLU A 194 17.56 9.17 42.79
C GLU A 194 18.11 9.84 41.53
N SER A 195 19.43 9.94 41.38
CA SER A 195 20.07 10.43 40.16
C SER A 195 19.81 9.53 38.97
N LEU A 196 19.91 8.21 39.13
CA LEU A 196 19.70 7.25 38.05
C LEU A 196 18.22 7.17 37.67
N VAL A 197 17.32 7.24 38.65
CA VAL A 197 15.86 7.36 38.44
C VAL A 197 15.55 8.68 37.76
N GLY A 198 16.16 9.80 38.18
CA GLY A 198 16.01 11.10 37.53
C GLY A 198 16.51 11.08 36.08
N GLU A 199 17.68 10.50 35.82
CA GLU A 199 18.24 10.32 34.48
C GLU A 199 17.35 9.43 33.61
N LYS A 200 16.87 8.30 34.14
CA LYS A 200 15.94 7.43 33.43
C LYS A 200 14.59 8.11 33.19
N THR A 201 14.08 8.86 34.16
CA THR A 201 12.82 9.61 34.04
C THR A 201 12.95 10.68 32.97
N THR A 202 14.04 11.46 32.97
CA THR A 202 14.31 12.47 31.94
C THR A 202 14.51 11.84 30.55
N ILE A 203 15.18 10.70 30.44
CA ILE A 203 15.27 9.94 29.18
C ILE A 203 13.88 9.44 28.74
N TYR A 204 13.07 8.92 29.66
CA TYR A 204 11.71 8.46 29.36
C TYR A 204 10.79 9.61 28.94
N GLU A 205 10.87 10.75 29.61
CA GLU A 205 10.12 11.96 29.28
C GLU A 205 10.57 12.54 27.93
N ALA A 206 11.88 12.57 27.66
CA ALA A 206 12.41 12.96 26.36
C ALA A 206 11.93 12.01 25.26
N LEU A 207 12.00 10.69 25.48
CA LEU A 207 11.51 9.69 24.54
C LEU A 207 10.00 9.81 24.33
N HIS A 208 9.23 10.09 25.38
CA HIS A 208 7.79 10.31 25.28
C HIS A 208 7.49 11.58 24.46
N ARG A 209 8.21 12.68 24.71
CA ARG A 209 8.08 13.94 23.96
C ARG A 209 8.44 13.77 22.49
N ASP A 210 9.50 13.03 22.18
CA ASP A 210 9.90 12.72 20.81
C ASP A 210 8.82 11.86 20.13
N TYR A 211 8.26 10.88 20.85
CA TYR A 211 7.18 10.04 20.33
C TYR A 211 5.91 10.85 20.06
N THR A 212 5.53 11.77 20.96
CA THR A 212 4.38 12.65 20.74
C THR A 212 4.61 13.60 19.56
N THR A 213 5.82 14.15 19.44
CA THR A 213 6.18 15.06 18.33
C THR A 213 6.18 14.30 17.01
N LEU A 214 6.73 13.08 16.99
CA LEU A 214 6.72 12.22 15.81
C LEU A 214 5.29 11.85 15.41
N ALA A 215 4.44 11.45 16.37
CA ALA A 215 3.05 11.12 16.11
C ALA A 215 2.26 12.31 15.55
N GLU A 216 2.49 13.52 16.09
CA GLU A 216 1.86 14.75 15.62
C GLU A 216 2.37 15.16 14.23
N THR A 217 3.66 14.98 13.96
CA THR A 217 4.26 15.23 12.64
C THR A 217 3.69 14.24 11.61
N ILE A 218 3.65 12.94 11.92
CA ILE A 218 3.08 11.92 11.04
C ILE A 218 1.61 12.24 10.75
N LYS A 219 0.84 12.61 11.76
CA LYS A 219 -0.57 12.98 11.58
C LYS A 219 -0.73 14.21 10.68
N THR A 220 0.01 15.28 10.97
CA THR A 220 -0.02 16.51 10.18
C THR A 220 0.39 16.25 8.73
N THR A 221 1.50 15.54 8.51
CA THR A 221 1.95 15.18 7.16
C THR A 221 0.95 14.26 6.45
N ALA A 222 0.31 13.32 7.15
CA ALA A 222 -0.72 12.48 6.55
C ALA A 222 -1.96 13.29 6.13
N ASP A 223 -2.40 14.24 6.96
CA ASP A 223 -3.52 15.14 6.67
C ASP A 223 -3.19 16.10 5.50
N GLU A 224 -1.96 16.62 5.45
CA GLU A 224 -1.44 17.42 4.33
C GLU A 224 -1.39 16.59 3.04
N GLN A 225 -0.82 15.38 3.09
CA GLN A 225 -0.74 14.48 1.93
C GLN A 225 -2.11 14.10 1.41
N LYS A 226 -3.07 13.83 2.31
CA LYS A 226 -4.46 13.57 1.94
C LYS A 226 -5.06 14.78 1.22
N THR A 227 -4.87 15.99 1.76
CA THR A 227 -5.39 17.22 1.16
C THR A 227 -4.77 17.49 -0.21
N ILE A 228 -3.45 17.27 -0.36
CA ILE A 228 -2.74 17.40 -1.64
C ILE A 228 -3.25 16.36 -2.64
N PHE A 229 -3.42 15.11 -2.20
CA PHE A 229 -3.90 14.03 -3.04
C PHE A 229 -5.33 14.29 -3.53
N ASP A 230 -6.24 14.69 -2.63
CA ASP A 230 -7.62 15.02 -2.96
C ASP A 230 -7.68 16.21 -3.92
N THR A 231 -6.92 17.28 -3.66
CA THR A 231 -6.82 18.44 -4.57
C THR A 231 -6.29 18.04 -5.94
N ALA A 232 -5.25 17.20 -5.99
CA ALA A 232 -4.67 16.73 -7.23
C ALA A 232 -5.63 15.78 -7.99
N GLN A 233 -6.42 14.99 -7.27
CA GLN A 233 -7.42 14.09 -7.86
C GLN A 233 -8.57 14.89 -8.48
N THR A 234 -9.14 15.85 -7.75
CA THR A 234 -10.19 16.73 -8.28
C THR A 234 -9.69 17.52 -9.49
N LYS A 235 -8.45 18.05 -9.44
CA LYS A 235 -7.87 18.76 -10.58
C LYS A 235 -7.72 17.85 -11.80
N ARG A 236 -7.26 16.59 -11.62
CA ARG A 236 -7.16 15.63 -12.73
C ARG A 236 -8.52 15.28 -13.32
N GLU A 237 -9.54 15.14 -12.49
CA GLU A 237 -10.91 14.87 -12.92
C GLU A 237 -11.46 16.05 -13.75
N ASP A 238 -11.32 17.28 -13.24
CA ASP A 238 -11.69 18.50 -13.97
C ASP A 238 -10.93 18.66 -15.30
N ASP A 239 -9.61 18.43 -15.29
CA ASP A 239 -8.77 18.53 -16.50
C ASP A 239 -9.14 17.45 -17.51
N PHE A 240 -9.46 16.23 -17.06
CA PHE A 240 -9.90 15.14 -17.92
C PHE A 240 -11.29 15.42 -18.52
N ASP A 241 -12.23 15.90 -17.72
CA ASP A 241 -13.58 16.24 -18.18
C ASP A 241 -13.54 17.38 -19.21
N LYS A 242 -12.71 18.40 -18.99
CA LYS A 242 -12.44 19.44 -19.98
C LYS A 242 -11.85 18.87 -21.26
N LEU A 243 -10.81 18.03 -21.16
CA LEU A 243 -10.19 17.42 -22.33
C LEU A 243 -11.19 16.57 -23.13
N VAL A 244 -12.05 15.80 -22.45
CA VAL A 244 -13.09 15.00 -23.11
C VAL A 244 -14.14 15.89 -23.76
N ALA A 245 -14.56 16.98 -23.11
CA ALA A 245 -15.51 17.93 -23.67
C ALA A 245 -14.94 18.64 -24.91
N ASP A 246 -13.71 19.15 -24.81
CA ASP A 246 -12.99 19.80 -25.92
C ASP A 246 -12.81 18.84 -27.10
N HIS A 247 -12.36 17.61 -26.83
CA HIS A 247 -12.19 16.61 -27.88
C HIS A 247 -13.52 16.23 -28.55
N LYS A 248 -14.61 16.10 -27.78
CA LYS A 248 -15.95 15.87 -28.35
C LYS A 248 -16.37 17.02 -29.27
N GLN A 249 -16.15 18.26 -28.83
CA GLN A 249 -16.49 19.45 -29.62
C GLN A 249 -15.64 19.54 -30.89
N GLU A 250 -14.34 19.30 -30.80
CA GLU A 250 -13.44 19.26 -31.96
C GLU A 250 -13.83 18.16 -32.95
N MET A 251 -14.17 16.97 -32.47
CA MET A 251 -14.62 15.87 -33.33
C MET A 251 -15.95 16.18 -34.01
N GLU A 252 -16.88 16.85 -33.33
CA GLU A 252 -18.13 17.30 -33.93
C GLU A 252 -17.88 18.37 -35.02
N ASN A 253 -17.03 19.35 -34.72
CA ASN A 253 -16.62 20.37 -35.69
C ASN A 253 -15.94 19.75 -36.91
N LEU A 254 -14.98 18.84 -36.70
CA LEU A 254 -14.28 18.13 -37.77
C LEU A 254 -15.26 17.30 -38.62
N ARG A 255 -16.21 16.60 -37.98
CA ARG A 255 -17.23 15.83 -38.69
C ARG A 255 -18.13 16.72 -39.55
N LYS A 256 -18.48 17.91 -39.06
CA LYS A 256 -19.26 18.90 -39.80
C LYS A 256 -18.48 19.42 -41.01
N THR A 257 -17.24 19.87 -40.81
CA THR A 257 -16.35 20.31 -41.88
C THR A 257 -16.18 19.22 -42.94
N PHE A 258 -15.83 18.00 -42.54
CA PHE A 258 -15.63 16.88 -43.48
C PHE A 258 -16.89 16.52 -44.27
N ARG A 259 -18.08 16.58 -43.65
CA ARG A 259 -19.35 16.36 -44.35
C ARG A 259 -19.63 17.47 -45.36
N GLU A 260 -19.33 18.72 -45.02
CA GLU A 260 -19.42 19.87 -45.93
C GLU A 260 -18.40 19.73 -47.09
N GLU A 261 -17.17 19.27 -46.82
CA GLU A 261 -16.18 19.02 -47.87
C GLU A 261 -16.62 17.92 -48.85
N ILE A 262 -17.12 16.77 -48.35
CA ILE A 262 -17.62 15.69 -49.20
C ILE A 262 -18.76 16.19 -50.10
N ALA A 263 -19.69 16.97 -49.53
CA ALA A 263 -20.84 17.48 -50.27
C ALA A 263 -20.44 18.41 -51.43
N LEU A 264 -19.31 19.11 -51.32
CA LEU A 264 -18.86 20.11 -52.32
C LEU A 264 -17.80 19.57 -53.29
N ARG A 265 -17.07 18.53 -52.90
CA ARG A 265 -16.15 17.82 -53.79
C ARG A 265 -16.88 17.13 -54.95
N ALA A 266 -18.08 16.60 -54.72
CA ALA A 266 -18.89 15.96 -55.76
C ALA A 266 -19.28 16.95 -56.89
N PRO A 267 -19.82 18.16 -56.61
CA PRO A 267 -20.03 19.19 -57.63
C PRO A 267 -18.73 19.64 -58.33
N ALA A 268 -17.63 19.85 -57.58
CA ALA A 268 -16.37 20.31 -58.15
C ALA A 268 -15.77 19.30 -59.14
N THR A 269 -15.87 18.00 -58.83
CA THR A 269 -15.43 16.92 -59.73
C THR A 269 -16.32 16.82 -60.97
N TYR A 270 -17.64 16.90 -60.80
CA TYR A 270 -18.59 16.92 -61.92
C TYR A 270 -18.31 18.07 -62.92
N TRP A 271 -18.08 19.29 -62.42
CA TRP A 271 -17.79 20.43 -63.30
C TRP A 271 -16.40 20.33 -63.95
N ASP A 272 -15.39 19.74 -63.29
CA ASP A 272 -14.09 19.50 -63.92
C ASP A 272 -14.20 18.45 -65.05
N ASP A 273 -14.99 17.39 -64.86
CA ASP A 273 -15.24 16.40 -65.90
C ASP A 273 -15.98 17.02 -67.09
N LYS A 274 -17.00 17.84 -66.81
CA LYS A 274 -17.75 18.57 -67.85
C LYS A 274 -16.86 19.59 -68.59
N ARG A 275 -16.00 20.30 -67.88
CA ARG A 275 -14.98 21.20 -68.44
C ARG A 275 -14.08 20.45 -69.42
N ARG A 276 -13.52 19.30 -69.01
CA ARG A 276 -12.67 18.47 -69.87
C ARG A 276 -13.40 17.99 -71.12
N GLY A 277 -14.67 17.63 -70.98
CA GLY A 277 -15.54 17.26 -72.11
C GLY A 277 -15.69 18.38 -73.14
N HIS A 278 -16.07 19.58 -72.68
CA HIS A 278 -16.22 20.75 -73.56
C HIS A 278 -14.88 21.25 -74.12
N GLU A 279 -13.79 21.18 -73.36
CA GLU A 279 -12.45 21.54 -73.83
C GLU A 279 -12.00 20.61 -74.96
N ARG A 280 -12.27 19.30 -74.83
CA ARG A 280 -12.02 18.32 -75.90
C ARG A 280 -12.85 18.63 -77.14
N MET A 281 -14.14 18.88 -76.96
CA MET A 281 -15.02 19.20 -78.09
C MET A 281 -14.61 20.51 -78.76
N SER A 282 -14.28 21.54 -77.98
CA SER A 282 -13.76 22.82 -78.48
C SER A 282 -12.49 22.61 -79.33
N LYS A 283 -11.54 21.77 -78.90
CA LYS A 283 -10.36 21.44 -79.72
C LYS A 283 -10.74 20.79 -81.05
N ILE A 284 -11.68 19.85 -81.05
CA ILE A 284 -12.16 19.17 -82.26
C ILE A 284 -12.85 20.17 -83.20
N THR A 285 -13.82 20.93 -82.69
CA THR A 285 -14.59 21.89 -83.48
C THR A 285 -13.76 23.09 -83.92
N GLY A 286 -12.77 23.50 -83.13
CA GLY A 286 -11.81 24.53 -83.48
C GLY A 286 -10.92 24.06 -84.63
N GLY A 287 -10.37 22.85 -84.52
CA GLY A 287 -9.62 22.22 -85.61
C GLY A 287 -10.46 22.10 -86.90
N LEU A 288 -11.71 21.66 -86.79
CA LEU A 288 -12.64 21.58 -87.93
C LEU A 288 -12.98 22.96 -88.51
N SER A 289 -13.07 24.00 -87.67
CA SER A 289 -13.32 25.38 -88.12
C SER A 289 -12.14 25.92 -88.93
N PHE A 290 -10.93 25.88 -88.36
CA PHE A 290 -9.73 26.37 -89.04
C PHE A 290 -9.41 25.54 -90.30
N GLY A 291 -9.54 24.22 -90.20
CA GLY A 291 -9.40 23.31 -91.34
C GLY A 291 -10.48 23.53 -92.40
N GLY A 292 -11.72 23.79 -91.98
CA GLY A 292 -12.84 24.11 -92.87
C GLY A 292 -12.66 25.43 -93.62
N ILE A 293 -12.15 26.47 -92.94
CA ILE A 293 -11.80 27.75 -93.57
C ILE A 293 -10.70 27.54 -94.62
N ALA A 294 -9.60 26.88 -94.24
CA ALA A 294 -8.49 26.61 -95.14
C ALA A 294 -8.92 25.75 -96.34
N GLY A 295 -9.69 24.69 -96.08
CA GLY A 295 -10.25 23.81 -97.11
C GLY A 295 -11.19 24.53 -98.06
N ALA A 296 -12.11 25.35 -97.55
CA ALA A 296 -13.00 26.17 -98.37
C ALA A 296 -12.20 27.16 -99.23
N ALA A 297 -11.18 27.80 -98.68
CA ALA A 297 -10.32 28.73 -99.43
C ALA A 297 -9.55 28.01 -100.55
N VAL A 298 -9.00 26.82 -100.29
CA VAL A 298 -8.30 26.01 -101.30
C VAL A 298 -9.27 25.53 -102.39
N VAL A 299 -10.43 25.00 -102.02
CA VAL A 299 -11.44 24.51 -102.98
C VAL A 299 -11.97 25.66 -103.83
N LEU A 300 -12.34 26.80 -103.22
CA LEU A 300 -12.81 27.96 -103.97
C LEU A 300 -11.70 28.53 -104.86
N GLY A 301 -10.46 28.62 -104.36
CA GLY A 301 -9.31 29.06 -105.15
C GLY A 301 -9.04 28.15 -106.35
N TRP A 302 -9.14 26.82 -106.17
CA TRP A 302 -9.01 25.85 -107.25
C TRP A 302 -10.15 25.97 -108.28
N LEU A 303 -11.41 26.09 -107.84
CA LEU A 303 -12.55 26.28 -108.74
C LEU A 303 -12.47 27.61 -109.51
N ILE A 304 -11.99 28.68 -108.89
CA ILE A 304 -11.73 29.97 -109.54
C ILE A 304 -10.61 29.82 -110.58
N HIS A 305 -9.52 29.13 -110.22
CA HIS A 305 -8.42 28.88 -111.15
C HIS A 305 -8.87 28.04 -112.37
N ASP A 306 -9.69 27.00 -112.16
CA ASP A 306 -10.29 26.20 -113.24
C ASP A 306 -11.20 27.05 -114.13
N LEU A 307 -12.06 27.89 -113.54
CA LEU A 307 -12.91 28.84 -114.27
C LEU A 307 -12.08 29.76 -115.17
N LEU A 308 -11.01 30.35 -114.63
CA LEU A 308 -10.14 31.28 -115.38
C LEU A 308 -9.34 30.57 -116.49
N ARG A 309 -8.81 29.36 -116.24
CA ARG A 309 -8.01 28.62 -117.22
C ARG A 309 -8.84 28.14 -118.42
N THR A 310 -10.10 27.79 -118.18
CA THR A 310 -11.03 27.28 -119.19
C THR A 310 -11.75 28.40 -119.96
N SER A 311 -11.60 29.66 -119.55
CA SER A 311 -12.22 30.81 -120.20
C SER A 311 -11.34 31.37 -121.34
N ILE A 312 -11.95 31.62 -122.50
CA ILE A 312 -11.26 32.18 -123.68
C ILE A 312 -10.97 33.68 -123.42
N PRO A 313 -9.78 34.20 -123.79
CA PRO A 313 -9.46 35.63 -123.62
C PRO A 313 -10.51 36.53 -124.29
N ASN A 314 -11.01 37.54 -123.56
CA ASN A 314 -12.02 38.53 -123.99
C ASN A 314 -13.49 38.07 -124.15
N THR A 315 -13.88 36.92 -123.60
CA THR A 315 -15.32 36.53 -123.47
C THR A 315 -15.73 36.37 -122.00
N PRO A 316 -16.93 36.83 -121.60
CA PRO A 316 -17.40 36.62 -120.23
C PRO A 316 -17.60 35.12 -119.95
N PRO A 317 -17.25 34.65 -118.73
CA PRO A 317 -17.42 33.24 -118.36
C PRO A 317 -18.90 32.84 -118.36
N GLU A 318 -19.16 31.54 -118.56
CA GLU A 318 -20.52 30.99 -118.58
C GLU A 318 -21.26 31.26 -117.26
N ALA A 319 -22.42 31.92 -117.33
CA ALA A 319 -23.16 32.41 -116.16
C ALA A 319 -23.52 31.32 -115.14
N TRP A 320 -23.79 30.09 -115.59
CA TRP A 320 -24.13 28.98 -114.70
C TRP A 320 -22.93 28.51 -113.85
N ARG A 321 -21.70 28.58 -114.37
CA ARG A 321 -20.47 28.22 -113.63
C ARG A 321 -20.19 29.24 -112.53
N VAL A 322 -20.42 30.53 -112.84
CA VAL A 322 -20.32 31.61 -111.85
C VAL A 322 -21.41 31.47 -110.79
N ALA A 323 -22.66 31.18 -111.17
CA ALA A 323 -23.75 30.94 -110.22
C ALA A 323 -23.46 29.74 -109.29
N MET A 324 -22.92 28.64 -109.82
CA MET A 324 -22.52 27.48 -109.03
C MET A 324 -21.38 27.80 -108.05
N LEU A 325 -20.38 28.58 -108.48
CA LEU A 325 -19.31 29.07 -107.61
C LEU A 325 -19.83 29.92 -106.45
N VAL A 326 -20.74 30.86 -106.73
CA VAL A 326 -21.38 31.69 -105.69
C VAL A 326 -22.17 30.83 -104.72
N LEU A 327 -22.91 29.84 -105.22
CA LEU A 327 -23.69 28.92 -104.40
C LEU A 327 -22.79 28.05 -103.48
N ILE A 328 -21.72 27.48 -104.02
CA ILE A 328 -20.73 26.70 -103.26
C ILE A 328 -20.05 27.59 -102.21
N GLY A 329 -19.66 28.81 -102.57
CA GLY A 329 -19.08 29.78 -101.65
C GLY A 329 -20.05 30.14 -100.51
N LEU A 330 -21.32 30.36 -100.82
CA LEU A 330 -22.36 30.64 -99.83
C LEU A 330 -22.52 29.47 -98.84
N PHE A 331 -22.67 28.24 -99.31
CA PHE A 331 -22.80 27.08 -98.44
C PHE A 331 -21.52 26.78 -97.66
N ALA A 332 -20.35 27.00 -98.23
CA ALA A 332 -19.07 26.85 -97.54
C ALA A 332 -18.94 27.86 -96.38
N VAL A 333 -19.24 29.13 -96.63
CA VAL A 333 -19.22 30.17 -95.58
C VAL A 333 -20.27 29.88 -94.51
N TRP A 334 -21.48 29.47 -94.89
CA TRP A 334 -22.54 29.11 -93.94
C TRP A 334 -22.17 27.89 -93.08
N GLY A 335 -21.66 26.82 -93.70
CA GLY A 335 -21.23 25.61 -93.00
C GLY A 335 -20.07 25.87 -92.05
N VAL A 336 -19.04 26.61 -92.50
CA VAL A 336 -17.92 27.04 -91.63
C VAL A 336 -18.44 27.90 -90.47
N ARG A 337 -19.35 28.84 -90.72
CA ARG A 337 -19.95 29.68 -89.67
C ARG A 337 -20.66 28.83 -88.61
N LEU A 338 -21.36 27.77 -88.99
CA LEU A 338 -22.02 26.86 -88.04
C LEU A 338 -20.99 26.15 -87.14
N VAL A 339 -19.91 25.64 -87.73
CA VAL A 339 -18.84 24.96 -86.95
C VAL A 339 -18.10 25.95 -86.04
N VAL A 340 -17.82 27.16 -86.51
CA VAL A 340 -17.20 28.23 -85.69
C VAL A 340 -18.10 28.58 -84.49
N ARG A 341 -19.42 28.68 -84.69
CA ARG A 341 -20.37 28.89 -83.58
C ARG A 341 -20.33 27.75 -82.58
N MET A 342 -20.27 26.50 -83.05
CA MET A 342 -20.14 25.33 -82.18
C MET A 342 -18.82 25.35 -81.39
N PHE A 343 -17.72 25.78 -82.01
CA PHE A 343 -16.44 25.98 -81.34
C PHE A 343 -16.51 27.03 -80.23
N LEU A 344 -17.07 28.20 -80.51
CA LEU A 344 -17.21 29.28 -79.54
C LEU A 344 -18.13 28.88 -78.37
N SER A 345 -19.20 28.13 -78.65
CA SER A 345 -20.09 27.62 -77.60
C SER A 345 -19.37 26.63 -76.68
N HIS A 346 -18.67 25.63 -77.23
CA HIS A 346 -17.90 24.70 -76.39
C HIS A 346 -16.76 25.38 -75.63
N LEU A 347 -16.12 26.40 -76.21
CA LEU A 347 -15.11 27.19 -75.51
C LEU A 347 -15.73 27.96 -74.33
N HIS A 348 -16.86 28.63 -74.54
CA HIS A 348 -17.56 29.36 -73.48
C HIS A 348 -18.04 28.43 -72.35
N LEU A 349 -18.63 27.27 -72.70
CA LEU A 349 -19.06 26.26 -71.74
C LEU A 349 -17.88 25.66 -70.95
N ALA A 350 -16.71 25.50 -71.59
CA ALA A 350 -15.50 25.07 -70.90
C ALA A 350 -15.01 26.14 -69.92
N THR A 351 -15.02 27.42 -70.30
CA THR A 351 -14.64 28.53 -69.41
C THR A 351 -15.61 28.66 -68.22
N ASP A 352 -16.92 28.63 -68.45
CA ASP A 352 -17.93 28.65 -67.39
C ASP A 352 -17.78 27.47 -66.42
N ALA A 353 -17.54 26.26 -66.93
CA ALA A 353 -17.26 25.11 -66.08
C ALA A 353 -15.95 25.27 -65.29
N ALA A 354 -14.92 25.89 -65.86
CA ALA A 354 -13.67 26.19 -65.16
C ALA A 354 -13.87 27.21 -64.03
N GLU A 355 -14.62 28.28 -64.29
CA GLU A 355 -14.97 29.28 -63.27
C GLU A 355 -15.73 28.64 -62.10
N ARG A 356 -16.67 27.75 -62.36
CA ARG A 356 -17.41 26.98 -61.33
C ARG A 356 -16.52 26.07 -60.50
N VAL A 357 -15.53 25.41 -61.12
CA VAL A 357 -14.55 24.58 -60.39
C VAL A 357 -13.69 25.44 -59.47
N VAL A 358 -13.21 26.59 -59.94
CA VAL A 358 -12.42 27.52 -59.13
C VAL A 358 -13.27 28.03 -57.96
N MET A 359 -14.49 28.51 -58.21
CA MET A 359 -15.40 28.96 -57.16
C MET A 359 -15.68 27.88 -56.10
N ALA A 360 -15.96 26.64 -56.52
CA ALA A 360 -16.21 25.54 -55.60
C ALA A 360 -14.98 25.20 -54.74
N ARG A 361 -13.78 25.20 -55.33
CA ARG A 361 -12.52 24.96 -54.60
C ARG A 361 -12.14 26.13 -53.68
N THR A 362 -12.35 27.36 -54.12
CA THR A 362 -12.12 28.55 -53.30
C THR A 362 -13.06 28.56 -52.10
N TYR A 363 -14.34 28.25 -52.30
CA TYR A 363 -15.30 28.09 -51.21
C TYR A 363 -14.84 27.02 -50.20
N LEU A 364 -14.36 25.87 -50.68
CA LEU A 364 -13.81 24.80 -49.83
C LEU A 364 -12.64 25.31 -48.98
N SER A 365 -11.68 25.98 -49.61
CA SER A 365 -10.50 26.52 -48.91
C SER A 365 -10.84 27.60 -47.87
N LEU A 366 -11.91 28.37 -48.09
CA LEU A 366 -12.39 29.38 -47.15
C LEU A 366 -13.18 28.75 -45.99
N LEU A 367 -13.82 27.61 -46.23
CA LEU A 367 -14.56 26.85 -45.22
C LEU A 367 -13.59 26.11 -44.28
N GLU A 368 -12.52 25.52 -44.79
CA GLU A 368 -11.45 24.88 -44.00
C GLU A 368 -10.75 25.86 -43.03
N GLY A 369 -10.60 27.13 -43.42
CA GLY A 369 -9.94 28.17 -42.61
C GLY A 369 -10.85 28.91 -41.62
N ASP A 370 -12.10 28.47 -41.43
CA ASP A 370 -13.16 29.14 -40.64
C ASP A 370 -13.40 30.61 -41.05
N ARG A 371 -13.13 30.96 -42.31
CA ARG A 371 -13.22 32.33 -42.84
C ARG A 371 -14.61 32.69 -43.36
N LEU A 372 -15.58 31.78 -43.25
CA LEU A 372 -16.97 31.94 -43.70
C LEU A 372 -17.94 31.80 -42.51
N ALA A 373 -17.88 32.77 -41.60
CA ALA A 373 -18.66 32.79 -40.36
C ALA A 373 -20.15 33.15 -40.57
N SER A 374 -20.49 33.91 -41.62
CA SER A 374 -21.87 34.37 -41.88
C SER A 374 -22.62 33.46 -42.86
N LYS A 375 -23.91 33.23 -42.57
CA LYS A 375 -24.83 32.43 -43.41
C LYS A 375 -25.14 33.15 -44.73
N GLU A 376 -25.11 34.49 -44.71
CA GLU A 376 -25.31 35.38 -45.84
C GLU A 376 -24.18 35.25 -46.86
N ASP A 377 -22.92 35.21 -46.42
CA ASP A 377 -21.75 35.00 -47.30
C ASP A 377 -21.81 33.64 -48.00
N ARG A 378 -22.22 32.59 -47.26
CA ARG A 378 -22.42 31.24 -47.81
C ARG A 378 -23.53 31.24 -48.87
N GLN A 379 -24.63 31.93 -48.62
CA GLN A 379 -25.75 32.02 -49.55
C GLN A 379 -25.36 32.75 -50.85
N LEU A 380 -24.59 33.83 -50.75
CA LEU A 380 -24.12 34.61 -51.90
C LEU A 380 -23.24 33.76 -52.83
N ILE A 381 -22.28 33.01 -52.25
CA ILE A 381 -21.39 32.14 -53.04
C ILE A 381 -22.16 30.97 -53.68
N LEU A 382 -23.11 30.36 -52.96
CA LEU A 382 -23.95 29.30 -53.52
C LEU A 382 -24.83 29.81 -54.67
N GLN A 383 -25.40 31.02 -54.56
CA GLN A 383 -26.17 31.63 -55.65
C GLN A 383 -25.30 31.90 -56.88
N ALA A 384 -24.07 32.36 -56.69
CA ALA A 384 -23.12 32.52 -57.80
C ALA A 384 -22.77 31.18 -58.47
N LEU A 385 -22.58 30.11 -57.68
CA LEU A 385 -22.23 28.77 -58.18
C LEU A 385 -23.37 28.10 -58.96
N PHE A 386 -24.62 28.32 -58.56
CA PHE A 386 -25.81 27.70 -59.16
C PHE A 386 -26.53 28.57 -60.21
N ARG A 387 -25.95 29.71 -60.61
CA ARG A 387 -26.56 30.56 -61.64
C ARG A 387 -26.71 29.78 -62.97
N PRO A 388 -27.84 29.88 -63.68
CA PRO A 388 -27.98 29.25 -65.00
C PRO A 388 -27.02 29.92 -66.02
N THR A 389 -26.30 29.12 -66.80
CA THR A 389 -25.48 29.61 -67.91
C THR A 389 -26.38 29.90 -69.10
N SER A 390 -26.36 31.13 -69.60
CA SER A 390 -26.99 31.45 -70.89
C SER A 390 -26.09 30.89 -72.01
N ASP A 391 -26.52 29.82 -72.67
CA ASP A 391 -25.91 29.40 -73.92
C ASP A 391 -26.20 30.48 -74.98
N GLY A 392 -25.16 31.15 -75.45
CA GLY A 392 -25.26 32.23 -76.43
C GLY A 392 -25.85 31.80 -77.77
N ILE A 393 -26.02 30.49 -77.99
CA ILE A 393 -26.62 29.93 -79.20
C ILE A 393 -28.12 30.23 -79.34
N VAL A 394 -28.88 30.39 -78.25
CA VAL A 394 -30.36 30.46 -78.32
C VAL A 394 -30.89 31.89 -78.51
N LYS A 395 -30.06 32.93 -78.30
CA LYS A 395 -30.49 34.33 -78.43
C LYS A 395 -30.24 34.96 -79.80
N ASP A 396 -29.38 34.35 -80.62
CA ASP A 396 -28.90 34.91 -81.89
C ASP A 396 -29.49 34.21 -83.13
N GLU A 397 -30.58 33.48 -82.95
CA GLU A 397 -31.51 33.16 -84.04
C GLU A 397 -32.10 34.49 -84.52
N GLY A 398 -31.46 35.08 -85.53
CA GLY A 398 -32.07 36.08 -86.39
C GLY A 398 -33.25 35.43 -87.11
N ILE A 399 -34.37 35.29 -86.39
CA ILE A 399 -35.67 35.00 -86.97
C ILE A 399 -35.94 36.16 -87.93
N PRO A 400 -36.10 35.93 -89.24
CA PRO A 400 -36.47 37.00 -90.16
C PRO A 400 -37.73 37.68 -89.61
N PRO A 401 -37.85 39.02 -89.70
CA PRO A 401 -38.94 39.76 -89.07
C PRO A 401 -40.26 39.07 -89.39
N SER A 402 -40.95 38.62 -88.34
CA SER A 402 -42.17 37.84 -88.49
C SER A 402 -43.20 38.64 -89.30
N MET A 403 -44.04 37.99 -90.11
CA MET A 403 -45.10 38.66 -90.88
C MET A 403 -46.04 39.56 -90.05
N LEU A 404 -46.02 39.41 -88.72
CA LEU A 404 -46.70 40.24 -87.72
C LEU A 404 -46.14 41.68 -87.63
N GLU A 405 -44.86 41.91 -87.94
CA GLU A 405 -44.28 43.27 -88.01
C GLU A 405 -44.71 44.02 -89.29
N PHE A 406 -44.95 43.30 -90.39
CA PHE A 406 -45.43 43.91 -91.63
C PHE A 406 -46.90 44.35 -91.52
N LEU A 407 -47.71 43.61 -90.75
CA LEU A 407 -49.13 43.93 -90.48
C LEU A 407 -49.31 45.09 -89.50
N THR A 408 -48.38 45.29 -88.55
CA THR A 408 -48.49 46.37 -87.56
C THR A 408 -47.92 47.71 -88.05
N ARG A 409 -47.10 47.71 -89.11
CA ARG A 409 -46.55 48.93 -89.72
C ARG A 409 -47.52 49.64 -90.69
N GLN A 410 -48.54 48.95 -91.20
CA GLN A 410 -49.55 49.55 -92.10
C GLN A 410 -50.71 50.27 -91.38
N SER A 411 -50.77 50.27 -90.05
CA SER A 411 -51.85 50.91 -89.28
C SER A 411 -51.58 52.39 -88.90
N LYS A 412 -50.67 53.06 -89.59
CA LYS A 412 -50.52 54.52 -89.52
C LYS A 412 -50.39 55.10 -90.92
N GLY A 413 -51.54 55.33 -91.54
CA GLY A 413 -51.76 56.17 -92.70
C GLY A 413 -53.08 56.89 -92.49
#